data_AF-A0A8T1TJB1-F1
#
_entry.id   AF-A0A8T1TJB1-F1
#
_cell.length_a   1.000
_cell.length_b   1.000
_cell.length_c   1.000
_cell.angle_alpha   90.00
_cell.angle_beta   90.00
_cell.angle_gamma   90.00
#
_symmetry.space_group_name_H-M   'P 1'
#
loop_
_entity.id
_entity.type
_entity.pdbx_description
1 polymer ?
#
loop_
_entity_poly.entity_id
_entity_poly.type
_entity_poly.pdbx_seq_one_letter_code
_entity_poly.pdbx_strand_id
1 'polypeptide(L)'
;MSVEWIKDEEKIGTGKTLTISVKEFPDAGNYTCHKSDTHEILSYYFFLITKKDSSRQISKWILKSFTEPDNLTFLKCEAKNYSGIFICSWKTENENQNVKFTIKNLKGTQEDASGSVICGSPVPQPDEHGRETTYTVSCQKTNHCPFAEEHQPTEMFLEVIDDIQYENCTSSFFIRDIIKPDPPECEHVVKNGTVTWKYPRTWSTPESYFPLTFKVNAEDKSYDTDEQFIHFATTSKLDKIYIQARDRYYNSSWSDRKLCR
;
A
#
# COMPACT_ATOMS: atom_id res chain seq x y z
N MET A 1 -26.31 40.42 14.19
CA MET A 1 -26.67 39.00 14.41
C MET A 1 -25.77 38.48 15.52
N SER A 2 -26.36 38.12 16.67
CA SER A 2 -25.63 37.51 17.78
C SER A 2 -25.53 36.02 17.54
N VAL A 3 -24.35 35.46 17.75
CA VAL A 3 -24.08 34.03 17.59
C VAL A 3 -23.28 33.52 18.78
N GLU A 4 -23.42 32.24 19.07
CA GLU A 4 -22.69 31.54 20.12
C GLU A 4 -22.11 30.23 19.61
N TRP A 5 -21.03 29.79 20.24
CA TRP A 5 -20.33 28.57 19.87
C TRP A 5 -20.53 27.51 20.93
N ILE A 6 -20.86 26.30 20.49
CA ILE A 6 -21.14 25.14 21.33
C ILE A 6 -20.19 23.99 20.97
N LYS A 7 -19.62 23.37 22.00
CA LYS A 7 -18.83 22.13 21.93
C LYS A 7 -19.21 21.24 23.11
N ASP A 8 -19.43 19.96 22.86
CA ASP A 8 -19.80 18.98 23.90
C ASP A 8 -20.97 19.46 24.78
N GLU A 9 -21.97 20.07 24.14
CA GLU A 9 -23.16 20.67 24.78
C GLU A 9 -22.89 21.92 25.65
N GLU A 10 -21.63 22.39 25.72
CA GLU A 10 -21.24 23.57 26.47
C GLU A 10 -21.01 24.79 25.57
N LYS A 11 -21.45 25.97 26.06
CA LYS A 11 -21.17 27.24 25.41
C LYS A 11 -19.73 27.67 25.68
N ILE A 12 -18.92 27.72 24.64
CA ILE A 12 -17.48 28.01 24.71
C ILE A 12 -17.11 29.41 24.20
N GLY A 13 -18.04 30.13 23.57
CA GLY A 13 -17.76 31.47 23.07
C GLY A 13 -18.97 32.17 22.44
N THR A 14 -18.77 33.46 22.10
CA THR A 14 -19.77 34.29 21.44
C THR A 14 -19.13 35.14 20.34
N GLY A 15 -19.94 35.59 19.39
CA GLY A 15 -19.49 36.39 18.26
C GLY A 15 -19.07 35.54 17.05
N LYS A 16 -18.88 36.23 15.92
CA LYS A 16 -18.66 35.58 14.61
C LYS A 16 -17.38 34.73 14.55
N THR A 17 -16.38 35.07 15.35
CA THR A 17 -15.07 34.41 15.38
C THR A 17 -14.83 33.84 16.78
N LEU A 18 -14.51 32.55 16.84
CA LEU A 18 -14.08 31.86 18.05
C LEU A 18 -12.56 31.69 18.02
N THR A 19 -11.88 32.07 19.11
CA THR A 19 -10.44 31.84 19.30
C THR A 19 -10.23 30.91 20.48
N ILE A 20 -9.60 29.76 20.24
CA ILE A 20 -9.31 28.74 21.25
C ILE A 20 -7.83 28.33 21.20
N SER A 21 -7.32 27.77 22.30
CA SER A 21 -6.02 27.10 22.33
C SER A 21 -6.27 25.59 22.22
N VAL A 22 -5.77 24.97 21.16
CA VAL A 22 -5.85 23.52 20.95
C VAL A 22 -4.54 22.90 21.43
N LYS A 23 -4.62 22.01 22.42
CA LYS A 23 -3.45 21.36 23.03
C LYS A 23 -3.56 19.84 22.99
N GLU A 24 -4.73 19.29 23.28
CA GLU A 24 -4.94 17.84 23.44
C GLU A 24 -6.25 17.39 22.80
N PHE A 25 -6.46 16.08 22.74
CA PHE A 25 -7.67 15.47 22.15
C PHE A 25 -9.02 16.01 22.64
N PRO A 26 -9.23 16.39 23.91
CA PRO A 26 -10.48 17.02 24.32
C PRO A 26 -10.79 18.34 23.61
N ASP A 27 -9.82 18.98 22.94
CA ASP A 27 -10.03 20.18 22.15
C ASP A 27 -10.41 19.86 20.68
N ALA A 28 -10.45 18.59 20.30
CA ALA A 28 -10.85 18.16 18.98
C ALA A 28 -12.37 17.93 18.90
N GLY A 29 -12.83 17.51 17.72
CA GLY A 29 -14.22 17.15 17.49
C GLY A 29 -15.05 18.30 16.96
N ASN A 30 -16.34 18.27 17.28
CA ASN A 30 -17.33 19.12 16.64
C ASN A 30 -17.53 20.47 17.35
N TYR A 31 -17.39 21.54 16.59
CA TYR A 31 -17.70 22.91 16.97
C TYR A 31 -18.88 23.41 16.15
N THR A 32 -19.94 23.81 16.84
CA THR A 32 -21.17 24.30 16.21
C THR A 32 -21.39 25.76 16.53
N CYS A 33 -21.75 26.54 15.51
CA CYS A 33 -22.13 27.94 15.66
C CYS A 33 -23.65 28.01 15.63
N HIS A 34 -24.23 28.61 16.66
CA HIS A 34 -25.67 28.74 16.82
C HIS A 34 -26.07 30.21 16.80
N LYS A 35 -27.27 30.47 16.28
CA LYS A 35 -27.88 31.79 16.38
C LYS A 35 -28.44 31.99 17.80
N SER A 36 -28.01 33.04 18.50
CA SER A 36 -28.28 33.18 19.96
C SER A 36 -29.77 33.28 20.34
N ASP A 37 -30.64 33.67 19.42
CA ASP A 37 -32.08 33.88 19.69
C ASP A 37 -32.91 32.60 19.52
N THR A 38 -32.52 31.77 18.57
CA THR A 38 -33.30 30.61 18.08
C THR A 38 -32.60 29.29 18.35
N HIS A 39 -31.32 29.32 18.75
CA HIS A 39 -30.43 28.18 18.90
C HIS A 39 -30.27 27.34 17.62
N GLU A 40 -30.63 27.90 16.46
CA GLU A 40 -30.45 27.26 15.16
C GLU A 40 -28.96 27.14 14.81
N ILE A 41 -28.55 25.96 14.33
CA ILE A 41 -27.19 25.72 13.86
C ILE A 41 -26.96 26.47 12.55
N LEU A 42 -26.02 27.40 12.55
CA LEU A 42 -25.61 28.18 11.38
C LEU A 42 -24.44 27.52 10.64
N SER A 43 -23.52 26.89 11.37
CA SER A 43 -22.35 26.22 10.79
C SER A 43 -21.77 25.18 11.75
N TYR A 44 -20.99 24.26 11.18
CA TYR A 44 -20.34 23.16 11.88
C TYR A 44 -18.89 23.05 11.40
N TYR A 45 -17.96 22.79 12.32
CA TYR A 45 -16.55 22.55 12.04
C TYR A 45 -16.06 21.34 12.84
N PHE A 46 -15.52 20.33 12.17
CA PHE A 46 -14.90 19.19 12.84
C PHE A 46 -13.38 19.33 12.82
N PHE A 47 -12.78 19.42 14.01
CA PHE A 47 -11.33 19.51 14.16
C PHE A 47 -10.74 18.13 14.44
N LEU A 48 -9.72 17.79 13.67
CA LEU A 48 -8.89 16.61 13.88
C LEU A 48 -7.53 17.04 14.42
N ILE A 49 -6.91 16.20 15.24
CA ILE A 49 -5.59 16.45 15.82
C ILE A 49 -4.56 15.48 15.25
N THR A 50 -3.46 16.05 14.76
CA THR A 50 -2.27 15.32 14.34
C THR A 50 -1.23 15.38 15.45
N LYS A 51 -0.87 14.21 16.00
CA LYS A 51 0.24 14.12 16.96
C LYS A 51 1.57 14.28 16.24
N LYS A 52 2.46 15.05 16.83
CA LYS A 52 3.84 15.20 16.36
C LYS A 52 4.82 14.71 17.41
N ASP A 53 5.88 14.06 16.96
CA ASP A 53 6.97 13.63 17.82
C ASP A 53 7.92 14.79 18.17
N SER A 54 8.97 14.49 18.95
CA SER A 54 10.00 15.47 19.32
C SER A 54 10.73 16.09 18.13
N SER A 55 10.75 15.41 16.98
CA SER A 55 11.32 15.91 15.72
C SER A 55 10.33 16.73 14.87
N ARG A 56 9.11 16.97 15.39
CA ARG A 56 7.99 17.64 14.71
C ARG A 56 7.44 16.88 13.51
N GLN A 57 7.78 15.60 13.35
CA GLN A 57 7.17 14.73 12.36
C GLN A 57 5.85 14.17 12.87
N ILE A 58 4.94 13.83 11.96
CA ILE A 58 3.66 13.22 12.31
C ILE A 58 3.93 11.82 12.89
N SER A 59 3.63 11.64 14.18
CA SER A 59 3.74 10.35 14.83
C SER A 59 2.73 9.37 14.25
N LYS A 60 3.13 8.11 14.05
CA LYS A 60 2.25 7.03 13.60
C LYS A 60 1.87 6.19 14.81
N TRP A 61 0.64 6.34 15.28
CA TRP A 61 0.05 5.58 16.38
C TRP A 61 -1.10 4.70 15.89
N ILE A 62 -1.78 5.11 14.83
CA ILE A 62 -2.82 4.30 14.15
C ILE A 62 -2.14 3.35 13.17
N LEU A 63 -1.23 3.88 12.35
CA LEU A 63 -0.51 3.10 11.35
C LEU A 63 0.67 2.35 11.96
N LYS A 64 0.79 1.06 11.61
CA LYS A 64 1.94 0.23 11.90
C LYS A 64 2.85 0.09 10.69
N SER A 65 4.15 0.22 10.92
CA SER A 65 5.16 0.08 9.87
C SER A 65 5.33 -1.38 9.46
N PHE A 66 5.54 -1.62 8.18
CA PHE A 66 6.20 -2.83 7.69
C PHE A 66 7.66 -2.82 8.18
N THR A 67 8.10 -3.92 8.79
CA THR A 67 9.48 -4.07 9.26
C THR A 67 10.37 -4.36 8.04
N GLU A 68 11.07 -3.34 7.55
CA GLU A 68 12.07 -3.48 6.48
C GLU A 68 13.46 -3.08 7.02
N PRO A 69 14.57 -3.65 6.50
CA PRO A 69 15.89 -3.51 7.10
C PRO A 69 16.41 -2.08 7.23
N ASP A 70 15.97 -1.18 6.35
CA ASP A 70 16.59 0.14 6.18
C ASP A 70 15.62 1.33 6.36
N ASN A 71 14.28 1.12 6.37
CA ASN A 71 13.30 2.21 6.50
C ASN A 71 11.95 1.78 7.09
N LEU A 72 11.29 2.71 7.78
CA LEU A 72 9.91 2.55 8.25
C LEU A 72 8.93 2.85 7.10
N THR A 73 8.36 1.80 6.51
CA THR A 73 7.34 1.92 5.46
C THR A 73 5.95 1.73 6.07
N PHE A 74 5.01 2.65 5.86
CA PHE A 74 3.62 2.52 6.37
C PHE A 74 2.58 2.26 5.26
N LEU A 75 2.91 2.63 4.02
CA LEU A 75 2.10 2.38 2.83
C LEU A 75 2.97 1.68 1.79
N LYS A 76 2.75 0.38 1.64
CA LYS A 76 3.47 -0.46 0.69
C LYS A 76 2.61 -0.64 -0.55
N CYS A 77 3.19 -0.53 -1.74
CA CYS A 77 2.49 -0.86 -2.98
C CYS A 77 3.30 -1.90 -3.75
N GLU A 78 2.62 -2.86 -4.37
CA GLU A 78 3.21 -3.94 -5.16
C GLU A 78 2.42 -4.14 -6.46
N ALA A 79 3.12 -4.39 -7.57
CA ALA A 79 2.54 -4.66 -8.87
C ALA A 79 2.99 -6.04 -9.35
N LYS A 80 2.06 -6.84 -9.87
CA LYS A 80 2.39 -8.19 -10.38
C LYS A 80 3.03 -8.17 -11.76
N ASN A 81 2.84 -7.08 -12.50
CA ASN A 81 3.19 -6.92 -13.90
C ASN A 81 3.18 -5.41 -14.26
N TYR A 82 3.46 -5.10 -15.53
CA TYR A 82 3.49 -3.75 -16.06
C TYR A 82 2.13 -3.27 -16.61
N SER A 83 1.00 -3.84 -16.18
CA SER A 83 -0.33 -3.43 -16.68
C SER A 83 -0.81 -2.06 -16.14
N GLY A 84 -0.08 -1.47 -15.18
CA GLY A 84 -0.51 -0.29 -14.45
C GLY A 84 -1.47 -0.60 -13.30
N ILE A 85 -1.78 -1.88 -13.05
CA ILE A 85 -2.54 -2.34 -11.88
C ILE A 85 -1.56 -2.68 -10.75
N PHE A 86 -1.84 -2.16 -9.57
CA PHE A 86 -1.05 -2.40 -8.36
C PHE A 86 -1.97 -2.50 -7.13
N ILE A 87 -1.45 -3.12 -6.07
CA ILE A 87 -2.13 -3.23 -4.78
C ILE A 87 -1.32 -2.43 -3.78
N CYS A 88 -1.98 -1.51 -3.08
CA CYS A 88 -1.40 -0.84 -1.92
C CYS A 88 -1.95 -1.46 -0.63
N SER A 89 -1.10 -1.52 0.39
CA SER A 89 -1.41 -2.08 1.69
C SER A 89 -0.82 -1.26 2.83
N TRP A 90 -1.52 -1.28 3.96
CA TRP A 90 -1.11 -0.67 5.23
C TRP A 90 -1.62 -1.51 6.40
N LYS A 91 -1.02 -1.32 7.57
CA LYS A 91 -1.31 -2.11 8.77
C LYS A 91 -1.75 -1.24 9.92
N THR A 92 -2.58 -1.79 10.79
CA THR A 92 -3.04 -1.16 12.02
C THR A 92 -3.11 -2.23 13.11
N GLU A 93 -2.74 -1.87 14.33
CA GLU A 93 -2.95 -2.69 15.53
C GLU A 93 -4.28 -2.36 16.23
N ASN A 94 -4.99 -1.33 15.77
CA ASN A 94 -6.16 -0.84 16.46
C ASN A 94 -7.38 -1.72 16.15
N GLU A 95 -8.06 -2.19 17.19
CA GLU A 95 -9.32 -2.93 17.10
C GLU A 95 -10.52 -1.98 16.86
N ASN A 96 -10.30 -0.66 16.83
CA ASN A 96 -11.36 0.30 16.60
C ASN A 96 -11.96 0.13 15.19
N GLN A 97 -13.21 -0.34 15.14
CA GLN A 97 -13.95 -0.56 13.89
C GLN A 97 -14.31 0.75 13.17
N ASN A 98 -14.15 1.91 13.84
CA ASN A 98 -14.51 3.22 13.31
C ASN A 98 -13.37 3.94 12.57
N VAL A 99 -12.18 3.31 12.45
CA VAL A 99 -11.07 3.93 11.70
C VAL A 99 -11.47 4.07 10.23
N LYS A 100 -11.29 5.27 9.69
CA LYS A 100 -11.59 5.61 8.30
C LYS A 100 -10.31 5.80 7.52
N PHE A 101 -10.26 5.17 6.34
CA PHE A 101 -9.14 5.24 5.42
C PHE A 101 -9.57 5.88 4.11
N THR A 102 -8.82 6.88 3.65
CA THR A 102 -9.00 7.46 2.31
C THR A 102 -7.66 7.40 1.58
N ILE A 103 -7.61 6.64 0.49
CA ILE A 103 -6.43 6.59 -0.38
C ILE A 103 -6.70 7.38 -1.66
N LYS A 104 -5.74 8.20 -2.07
CA LYS A 104 -5.83 8.99 -3.30
C LYS A 104 -4.45 9.15 -3.93
N ASN A 105 -4.43 9.37 -5.24
CA ASN A 105 -3.22 9.83 -5.91
C ASN A 105 -3.10 11.35 -5.74
N LEU A 106 -1.92 11.81 -5.33
CA LEU A 106 -1.59 13.23 -5.37
C LEU A 106 -1.32 13.56 -6.83
N LYS A 107 -2.20 14.35 -7.45
CA LYS A 107 -1.97 14.83 -8.81
C LYS A 107 -0.66 15.64 -8.80
N GLY A 108 0.28 15.25 -9.66
CA GLY A 108 1.33 16.17 -10.08
C GLY A 108 0.68 17.41 -10.70
N THR A 109 1.27 18.58 -10.48
CA THR A 109 0.77 19.92 -10.88
C THR A 109 0.64 20.14 -12.41
N GLN A 110 0.70 19.09 -13.22
CA GLN A 110 0.49 19.15 -14.67
C GLN A 110 -0.67 18.26 -15.08
N GLU A 111 -1.72 18.89 -15.59
CA GLU A 111 -2.78 18.25 -16.33
C GLU A 111 -2.18 17.43 -17.50
N ASP A 112 -2.58 16.15 -17.57
CA ASP A 112 -2.85 15.41 -18.81
C ASP A 112 -1.76 14.64 -19.57
N ALA A 113 -0.68 14.16 -18.93
CA ALA A 113 0.20 13.15 -19.58
C ALA A 113 0.46 11.85 -18.79
N SER A 114 0.47 11.88 -17.44
CA SER A 114 0.91 10.74 -16.61
C SER A 114 -0.21 9.75 -16.22
N GLY A 115 -1.47 10.06 -16.57
CA GLY A 115 -2.65 9.26 -16.22
C GLY A 115 -3.08 9.41 -14.75
N SER A 116 -4.39 9.40 -14.50
CA SER A 116 -4.94 9.39 -13.13
C SER A 116 -4.95 7.98 -12.55
N VAL A 117 -4.84 7.83 -11.24
CA VAL A 117 -5.03 6.53 -10.56
C VAL A 117 -6.46 6.42 -10.04
N ILE A 118 -7.09 5.28 -10.33
CA ILE A 118 -8.40 4.91 -9.78
C ILE A 118 -8.19 3.75 -8.81
N CYS A 119 -8.69 3.88 -7.58
CA CYS A 119 -8.60 2.83 -6.55
C CYS A 119 -10.00 2.34 -6.16
N GLY A 120 -10.10 1.05 -5.82
CA GLY A 120 -11.30 0.47 -5.22
C GLY A 120 -11.45 0.83 -3.74
N SER A 121 -12.35 0.12 -3.06
CA SER A 121 -12.51 0.24 -1.61
C SER A 121 -11.47 -0.59 -0.86
N PRO A 122 -10.93 -0.12 0.28
CA PRO A 122 -10.03 -0.91 1.12
C PRO A 122 -10.72 -2.17 1.66
N VAL A 123 -10.01 -3.29 1.60
CA VAL A 123 -10.46 -4.61 2.10
C VAL A 123 -9.62 -4.98 3.32
N PRO A 124 -10.23 -5.20 4.50
CA PRO A 124 -9.51 -5.64 5.69
C PRO A 124 -9.12 -7.12 5.61
N GLN A 125 -7.90 -7.43 6.05
CA GLN A 125 -7.35 -8.78 6.17
C GLN A 125 -6.72 -8.91 7.57
N PRO A 126 -7.49 -9.34 8.59
CA PRO A 126 -6.96 -9.58 9.92
C PRO A 126 -5.96 -10.75 9.89
N ASP A 127 -4.93 -10.68 10.72
CA ASP A 127 -4.04 -11.80 10.97
C ASP A 127 -4.76 -12.93 11.73
N GLU A 128 -4.17 -14.12 11.78
CA GLU A 128 -4.79 -15.31 12.40
C GLU A 128 -5.17 -15.09 13.88
N HIS A 129 -4.49 -14.17 14.56
CA HIS A 129 -4.70 -13.85 15.98
C HIS A 129 -5.57 -12.61 16.21
N GLY A 130 -6.01 -11.92 15.16
CA GLY A 130 -6.80 -10.69 15.23
C GLY A 130 -6.09 -9.47 15.82
N ARG A 131 -4.77 -9.49 15.99
CA ARG A 131 -3.98 -8.42 16.61
C ARG A 131 -3.60 -7.32 15.63
N GLU A 132 -3.50 -7.68 14.35
CA GLU A 132 -3.11 -6.77 13.29
C GLU A 132 -4.06 -6.96 12.12
N THR A 133 -4.56 -5.85 11.58
CA THR A 133 -5.32 -5.87 10.34
C THR A 133 -4.52 -5.21 9.24
N THR A 134 -4.24 -5.97 8.18
CA THR A 134 -3.70 -5.43 6.94
C THR A 134 -4.87 -5.01 6.06
N TYR A 135 -4.91 -3.75 5.66
CA TYR A 135 -5.86 -3.27 4.67
C TYR A 135 -5.20 -3.30 3.30
N THR A 136 -5.95 -3.71 2.29
CA THR A 136 -5.46 -3.75 0.90
C THR A 136 -6.42 -3.05 -0.03
N VAL A 137 -5.91 -2.42 -1.07
CA VAL A 137 -6.72 -1.77 -2.10
C VAL A 137 -6.09 -1.99 -3.46
N SER A 138 -6.90 -2.39 -4.44
CA SER A 138 -6.46 -2.46 -5.83
C SER A 138 -6.64 -1.11 -6.50
N CYS A 139 -5.60 -0.66 -7.18
CA CYS A 139 -5.54 0.59 -7.91
C CYS A 139 -5.09 0.35 -9.35
N GLN A 140 -5.54 1.21 -10.27
CA GLN A 140 -5.20 1.17 -11.69
C GLN A 140 -4.79 2.57 -12.16
N LYS A 141 -3.59 2.67 -12.75
CA LYS A 141 -3.13 3.86 -13.47
C LYS A 141 -3.81 3.89 -14.85
N THR A 142 -4.62 4.92 -15.09
CA THR A 142 -5.28 5.13 -16.38
C THR A 142 -4.27 5.56 -17.45
N ASN A 143 -4.56 5.27 -18.73
CA ASN A 143 -3.68 5.61 -19.86
C ASN A 143 -2.22 5.10 -19.72
N HIS A 144 -2.03 3.99 -19.01
CA HIS A 144 -0.70 3.42 -18.79
C HIS A 144 -0.23 2.62 -20.02
N CYS A 145 1.03 2.83 -20.42
CA CYS A 145 1.70 2.06 -21.46
C CYS A 145 2.74 1.11 -20.82
N PRO A 146 2.51 -0.21 -20.84
CA PRO A 146 3.44 -1.19 -20.25
C PRO A 146 4.85 -1.19 -20.84
N PHE A 147 4.99 -0.67 -22.07
CA PHE A 147 6.24 -0.70 -22.83
C PHE A 147 7.07 0.58 -22.68
N ALA A 148 6.45 1.67 -22.20
CA ALA A 148 7.11 2.96 -22.10
C ALA A 148 7.88 3.11 -20.79
N GLU A 149 8.98 3.86 -20.81
CA GLU A 149 9.64 4.27 -19.58
C GLU A 149 8.78 5.31 -18.83
N GLU A 150 8.62 5.12 -17.52
CA GLU A 150 7.95 6.10 -16.68
C GLU A 150 8.89 7.25 -16.32
N HIS A 151 8.51 8.48 -16.66
CA HIS A 151 9.29 9.68 -16.37
C HIS A 151 8.89 10.39 -15.07
N GLN A 152 7.68 10.11 -14.55
CA GLN A 152 7.19 10.68 -13.30
C GLN A 152 6.67 9.56 -12.38
N PRO A 153 7.06 9.58 -11.09
CA PRO A 153 6.59 8.58 -10.16
C PRO A 153 5.10 8.78 -9.86
N THR A 154 4.46 7.71 -9.46
CA THR A 154 3.10 7.72 -8.95
C THR A 154 3.14 8.06 -7.46
N GLU A 155 2.54 9.18 -7.07
CA GLU A 155 2.44 9.59 -5.66
C GLU A 155 1.10 9.18 -5.07
N MET A 156 1.12 8.24 -4.15
CA MET A 156 -0.05 7.80 -3.39
C MET A 156 -0.05 8.44 -2.00
N PHE A 157 -1.23 8.86 -1.56
CA PHE A 157 -1.47 9.45 -0.24
C PHE A 157 -2.58 8.71 0.45
N LEU A 158 -2.28 8.21 1.65
CA LEU A 158 -3.24 7.59 2.56
C LEU A 158 -3.54 8.56 3.69
N GLU A 159 -4.82 8.82 3.91
CA GLU A 159 -5.38 9.55 5.04
C GLU A 159 -6.03 8.56 5.99
N VAL A 160 -5.76 8.74 7.29
CA VAL A 160 -6.24 7.85 8.35
C VAL A 160 -6.85 8.71 9.45
N ILE A 161 -8.11 8.43 9.77
CA ILE A 161 -8.85 9.12 10.81
C ILE A 161 -9.39 8.09 11.80
N ASP A 162 -9.00 8.23 13.06
CA ASP A 162 -9.47 7.43 14.18
C ASP A 162 -10.15 8.34 15.19
N ASP A 163 -11.49 8.38 15.14
CA ASP A 163 -12.38 9.32 15.83
C ASP A 163 -12.01 10.80 15.57
N ILE A 164 -11.04 11.32 16.31
CA ILE A 164 -10.54 12.70 16.27
C ILE A 164 -9.03 12.79 15.99
N GLN A 165 -8.33 11.66 15.94
CA GLN A 165 -6.93 11.58 15.59
C GLN A 165 -6.75 11.48 14.08
N TYR A 166 -5.80 12.23 13.56
CA TYR A 166 -5.45 12.26 12.14
C TYR A 166 -4.01 11.83 11.91
N GLU A 167 -3.85 10.90 10.97
CA GLU A 167 -2.56 10.52 10.40
C GLU A 167 -2.64 10.52 8.89
N ASN A 168 -1.48 10.66 8.25
CA ASN A 168 -1.35 10.44 6.82
C ASN A 168 -0.02 9.76 6.50
N CYS A 169 0.10 9.17 5.33
CA CYS A 169 1.38 8.76 4.79
C CYS A 169 1.38 8.84 3.27
N THR A 170 2.57 8.98 2.71
CA THR A 170 2.80 9.06 1.27
C THR A 170 3.69 7.92 0.83
N SER A 171 3.45 7.42 -0.38
CA SER A 171 4.34 6.49 -1.07
C SER A 171 4.53 6.99 -2.50
N SER A 172 5.78 7.10 -2.95
CA SER A 172 6.15 7.57 -4.29
C SER A 172 6.98 6.49 -4.97
N PHE A 173 6.55 6.04 -6.13
CA PHE A 173 7.17 4.90 -6.82
C PHE A 173 6.94 4.93 -8.34
N PHE A 174 7.84 4.32 -9.10
CA PHE A 174 7.53 3.85 -10.44
C PHE A 174 6.97 2.42 -10.37
N ILE A 175 6.12 2.00 -11.33
CA ILE A 175 5.61 0.62 -11.37
C ILE A 175 6.78 -0.36 -11.41
N ARG A 176 7.83 -0.07 -12.21
CA ARG A 176 9.05 -0.89 -12.29
C ARG A 176 9.74 -1.15 -10.94
N ASP A 177 9.63 -0.22 -9.98
CA ASP A 177 10.25 -0.36 -8.66
C ASP A 177 9.45 -1.28 -7.73
N ILE A 178 8.14 -1.33 -7.92
CA ILE A 178 7.22 -2.11 -7.09
C ILE A 178 6.83 -3.44 -7.73
N ILE A 179 7.48 -3.83 -8.83
CA ILE A 179 7.25 -5.13 -9.47
C ILE A 179 7.66 -6.26 -8.51
N LYS A 180 6.68 -7.13 -8.25
CA LYS A 180 6.84 -8.43 -7.60
C LYS A 180 6.00 -9.45 -8.38
N PRO A 181 6.60 -10.24 -9.28
CA PRO A 181 5.86 -11.23 -10.05
C PRO A 181 5.17 -12.25 -9.13
N ASP A 182 4.08 -12.86 -9.59
CA ASP A 182 3.60 -14.09 -8.96
C ASP A 182 4.65 -15.21 -9.10
N PRO A 183 4.61 -16.25 -8.25
CA PRO A 183 5.55 -17.37 -8.38
C PRO A 183 5.33 -18.17 -9.68
N PRO A 184 6.40 -18.75 -10.27
CA PRO A 184 6.29 -19.58 -11.48
C PRO A 184 5.31 -20.74 -11.36
N GLU A 185 4.70 -21.12 -12.47
CA GLU A 185 3.81 -22.28 -12.57
C GLU A 185 4.66 -23.53 -12.81
N CYS A 186 4.96 -24.29 -11.74
CA CYS A 186 5.73 -25.53 -11.85
C CYS A 186 4.98 -26.56 -12.72
N GLU A 187 5.63 -27.06 -13.75
CA GLU A 187 5.12 -28.18 -14.55
C GLU A 187 5.89 -29.44 -14.14
N HIS A 188 5.25 -30.33 -13.37
CA HIS A 188 5.88 -31.58 -12.98
C HIS A 188 6.08 -32.47 -14.21
N VAL A 189 7.31 -32.59 -14.72
CA VAL A 189 7.71 -33.73 -15.56
C VAL A 189 9.04 -34.30 -15.08
N VAL A 190 8.94 -35.20 -14.09
CA VAL A 190 10.06 -36.01 -13.58
C VAL A 190 10.33 -37.16 -14.57
N LYS A 191 10.88 -36.84 -15.74
CA LYS A 191 11.61 -37.81 -16.57
C LYS A 191 13.05 -37.32 -16.66
N ASN A 192 13.99 -38.13 -16.16
CA ASN A 192 15.44 -37.90 -16.27
C ASN A 192 16.02 -36.69 -15.50
N GLY A 193 15.43 -36.28 -14.36
CA GLY A 193 16.06 -35.25 -13.51
C GLY A 193 15.92 -33.81 -14.01
N THR A 194 15.07 -33.57 -15.00
CA THR A 194 14.71 -32.21 -15.46
C THR A 194 13.53 -31.68 -14.66
N VAL A 195 13.59 -30.41 -14.27
CA VAL A 195 12.49 -29.67 -13.66
C VAL A 195 12.14 -28.50 -14.58
N THR A 196 10.86 -28.34 -14.87
CA THR A 196 10.33 -27.35 -15.82
C THR A 196 9.28 -26.48 -15.14
N TRP A 197 9.16 -25.22 -15.56
CA TRP A 197 8.16 -24.29 -15.06
C TRP A 197 7.73 -23.31 -16.15
N LYS A 198 6.62 -22.63 -15.92
CA LYS A 198 6.10 -21.58 -16.78
C LYS A 198 6.12 -20.23 -16.10
N TYR A 199 6.15 -19.19 -16.92
CA TYR A 199 5.85 -17.84 -16.47
C TYR A 199 4.48 -17.84 -15.76
N PRO A 200 4.31 -17.03 -14.71
CA PRO A 200 3.01 -16.85 -14.10
C PRO A 200 2.03 -16.27 -15.12
N ARG A 201 0.80 -16.78 -15.19
CA ARG A 201 -0.26 -16.21 -16.06
C ARG A 201 -0.51 -14.72 -15.90
N THR A 202 -0.19 -14.17 -14.72
CA THR A 202 -0.36 -12.75 -14.41
C THR A 202 0.76 -11.89 -14.95
N TRP A 203 1.86 -12.46 -15.44
CA TRP A 203 3.00 -11.68 -15.93
C TRP A 203 2.70 -10.95 -17.26
N SER A 204 3.41 -9.86 -17.52
CA SER A 204 3.25 -9.09 -18.75
C SER A 204 3.63 -9.90 -19.99
N THR A 205 2.92 -9.66 -21.10
CA THR A 205 3.19 -10.29 -22.40
C THR A 205 3.52 -9.24 -23.46
N PRO A 206 4.34 -9.58 -24.47
CA PRO A 206 4.99 -10.89 -24.69
C PRO A 206 6.21 -11.11 -23.78
N GLU A 207 6.49 -12.37 -23.44
CA GLU A 207 7.66 -12.78 -22.61
C GLU A 207 9.00 -12.37 -23.25
N SER A 208 9.05 -12.23 -24.58
CA SER A 208 10.23 -11.73 -25.30
C SER A 208 10.56 -10.27 -24.98
N TYR A 209 9.57 -9.48 -24.55
CA TYR A 209 9.76 -8.09 -24.13
C TYR A 209 9.85 -7.94 -22.61
N PHE A 210 9.07 -8.75 -21.89
CA PHE A 210 9.09 -8.81 -20.43
C PHE A 210 9.71 -10.14 -19.95
N PRO A 211 11.01 -10.38 -20.14
CA PRO A 211 11.61 -11.61 -19.70
C PRO A 211 11.81 -11.62 -18.18
N LEU A 212 11.57 -12.78 -17.57
CA LEU A 212 11.91 -13.07 -16.19
C LEU A 212 13.27 -13.77 -16.13
N THR A 213 13.90 -13.61 -14.97
CA THR A 213 14.99 -14.47 -14.51
C THR A 213 14.49 -15.29 -13.32
N PHE A 214 14.96 -16.52 -13.20
CA PHE A 214 14.48 -17.48 -12.21
C PHE A 214 15.60 -17.86 -11.26
N LYS A 215 15.24 -18.04 -9.98
CA LYS A 215 16.13 -18.58 -8.95
C LYS A 215 15.61 -19.91 -8.48
N VAL A 216 16.41 -20.95 -8.70
CA VAL A 216 16.15 -22.32 -8.28
C VAL A 216 16.98 -22.63 -7.06
N ASN A 217 16.31 -22.94 -5.95
CA ASN A 217 16.93 -23.40 -4.73
C ASN A 217 16.65 -24.90 -4.58
N ALA A 218 17.70 -25.71 -4.61
CA ALA A 218 17.63 -27.15 -4.39
C ALA A 218 18.59 -27.49 -3.25
N GLU A 219 18.06 -27.98 -2.12
CA GLU A 219 18.84 -28.20 -0.89
C GLU A 219 19.59 -26.91 -0.47
N ASP A 220 20.93 -26.96 -0.39
CA ASP A 220 21.82 -25.86 -0.02
C ASP A 220 22.41 -25.11 -1.24
N LYS A 221 21.91 -25.36 -2.45
CA LYS A 221 22.41 -24.74 -3.68
C LYS A 221 21.36 -23.85 -4.33
N SER A 222 21.79 -22.67 -4.76
CA SER A 222 20.98 -21.71 -5.51
C SER A 222 21.57 -21.53 -6.90
N TYR A 223 20.71 -21.56 -7.91
CA TYR A 223 21.06 -21.37 -9.32
C TYR A 223 20.14 -20.30 -9.90
N ASP A 224 20.73 -19.30 -10.55
CA ASP A 224 19.98 -18.33 -11.33
C ASP A 224 19.99 -18.76 -12.80
N THR A 225 18.83 -18.72 -13.47
CA THR A 225 18.68 -19.12 -14.86
C THR A 225 17.58 -18.30 -15.54
N ASP A 226 17.78 -18.01 -16.82
CA ASP A 226 16.81 -17.35 -17.67
C ASP A 226 15.90 -18.34 -18.41
N GLU A 227 16.26 -19.62 -18.34
CA GLU A 227 15.54 -20.73 -18.93
C GLU A 227 14.39 -21.19 -18.03
N GLN A 228 13.33 -21.72 -18.65
CA GLN A 228 12.16 -22.29 -17.99
C GLN A 228 12.37 -23.75 -17.53
N PHE A 229 13.63 -24.18 -17.45
CA PHE A 229 14.00 -25.51 -17.03
C PHE A 229 15.40 -25.53 -16.40
N ILE A 230 15.65 -26.57 -15.61
CA ILE A 230 16.98 -26.93 -15.13
C ILE A 230 17.16 -28.44 -15.14
N HIS A 231 18.36 -28.89 -15.47
CA HIS A 231 18.72 -30.30 -15.48
C HIS A 231 19.63 -30.63 -14.30
N PHE A 232 19.22 -31.57 -13.45
CA PHE A 232 20.06 -32.07 -12.35
C PHE A 232 20.79 -33.34 -12.77
N ALA A 233 22.13 -33.32 -12.72
CA ALA A 233 22.97 -34.45 -13.11
C ALA A 233 22.86 -35.66 -12.17
N THR A 234 22.45 -35.45 -10.93
CA THR A 234 22.39 -36.48 -9.90
C THR A 234 20.95 -36.91 -9.66
N THR A 235 20.66 -38.21 -9.82
CA THR A 235 19.39 -38.84 -9.42
C THR A 235 19.24 -39.00 -7.90
N SER A 236 20.17 -38.45 -7.11
CA SER A 236 19.99 -38.32 -5.66
C SER A 236 18.70 -37.54 -5.43
N LYS A 237 17.85 -38.06 -4.54
CA LYS A 237 16.52 -37.53 -4.23
C LYS A 237 16.61 -36.06 -3.79
N LEU A 238 16.56 -35.13 -4.75
CA LEU A 238 16.27 -33.73 -4.47
C LEU A 238 14.82 -33.70 -3.99
N ASP A 239 14.65 -33.74 -2.68
CA ASP A 239 13.35 -33.85 -2.03
C ASP A 239 12.60 -32.52 -2.01
N LYS A 240 13.32 -31.38 -2.12
CA LYS A 240 12.71 -30.05 -2.13
C LYS A 240 13.39 -29.10 -3.12
N ILE A 241 12.62 -28.61 -4.09
CA ILE A 241 13.06 -27.64 -5.09
C ILE A 241 12.12 -26.43 -5.05
N TYR A 242 12.66 -25.26 -4.75
CA TYR A 242 11.94 -24.00 -4.71
C TYR A 242 12.33 -23.11 -5.86
N ILE A 243 11.35 -22.47 -6.50
CA ILE A 243 11.58 -21.55 -7.61
C ILE A 243 10.96 -20.19 -7.29
N GLN A 244 11.69 -19.13 -7.66
CA GLN A 244 11.25 -17.74 -7.61
C GLN A 244 11.52 -17.08 -8.96
N ALA A 245 10.79 -16.02 -9.28
CA ALA A 245 11.02 -15.19 -10.46
C ALA A 245 11.22 -13.72 -10.09
N ARG A 246 11.94 -13.00 -10.94
CA ARG A 246 12.13 -11.55 -10.89
C ARG A 246 12.22 -11.02 -12.31
N ASP A 247 11.87 -9.76 -12.53
CA ASP A 247 12.20 -9.08 -13.78
C ASP A 247 13.70 -9.24 -14.11
N ARG A 248 14.02 -9.52 -15.39
CA ARG A 248 15.41 -9.74 -15.81
C ARG A 248 16.21 -8.44 -15.90
N TYR A 249 15.57 -7.36 -16.34
CA TYR A 249 16.23 -6.10 -16.67
C TYR A 249 16.21 -5.10 -15.53
N TYR A 250 15.31 -5.28 -14.56
CA TYR A 250 15.19 -4.42 -13.39
C TYR A 250 15.41 -5.19 -12.09
N ASN A 251 16.08 -4.55 -11.14
CA ASN A 251 16.33 -5.15 -9.83
C ASN A 251 15.11 -4.99 -8.91
N SER A 252 13.99 -5.57 -9.33
CA SER A 252 12.72 -5.56 -8.59
C SER A 252 12.69 -6.66 -7.52
N SER A 253 11.56 -6.80 -6.83
CA SER A 253 11.38 -7.86 -5.84
C SER A 253 11.30 -9.25 -6.48
N TRP A 254 11.89 -10.25 -5.81
CA TRP A 254 11.63 -11.65 -6.15
C TRP A 254 10.20 -12.03 -5.76
N SER A 255 9.56 -12.88 -6.57
CA SER A 255 8.31 -13.55 -6.21
C SER A 255 8.47 -14.36 -4.93
N ASP A 256 7.36 -14.74 -4.30
CA ASP A 256 7.42 -15.73 -3.22
C ASP A 256 7.96 -17.08 -3.73
N ARG A 257 8.52 -17.88 -2.82
CA ARG A 257 9.06 -19.21 -3.14
C ARG A 257 7.93 -20.18 -3.44
N LYS A 258 7.98 -20.81 -4.61
CA LYS A 258 7.09 -21.91 -4.97
C LYS A 258 7.82 -23.25 -4.85
N LEU A 259 7.28 -24.17 -4.05
CA LEU A 259 7.72 -25.57 -4.06
C LEU A 259 7.28 -26.24 -5.36
N CYS A 260 8.23 -26.71 -6.15
CA CYS A 260 7.99 -27.43 -7.41
C CYS A 260 8.26 -28.93 -7.31
N ARG A 261 8.94 -29.38 -6.25
CA ARG A 261 9.15 -30.78 -5.91
C ARG A 261 9.44 -30.86 -4.43
#